data_AF-A0A1I4S9W0-F1
#
_entry.id   AF-A0A1I4S9W0-F1
#
_cell.length_a   1.000
_cell.length_b   1.000
_cell.length_c   1.000
_cell.angle_alpha   90.00
_cell.angle_beta   90.00
_cell.angle_gamma   90.00
#
_symmetry.space_group_name_H-M   'P 1'
#
loop_
_entity.id
_entity.type
_entity.pdbx_description
1 polymer ?
#
loop_
_entity_poly.entity_id
_entity_poly.type
_entity_poly.pdbx_seq_one_letter_code
_entity_poly.pdbx_strand_id
1 'polypeptide(L)'
;MSDQHADLDWRDGAIPVSTRFDDPYFSLDNGLAETRHVFLDGNDLPNRFAPGFHIAELGFGTGLNLLTAWMAWDASGQEAPLRFTSFEAFPMSADEMARALAAFPEQGEYRDRLVTAWREDQTLRSLDNIDAQVIIGDARDTLAQQDFQADAWFLDGFSPAKNPELWDANLMTQVAHHTKPGGTAATYTAAGFVRRNLTDAGFDVTRIPGFGRKRHMTIARKPAP
;
A
#
# COMPACT_ATOMS: atom_id res chain seq x y z
N MET A 1 -20.03 1.56 18.51
CA MET A 1 -19.40 1.44 17.19
C MET A 1 -19.01 2.85 16.81
N SER A 2 -17.73 3.19 16.95
CA SER A 2 -17.23 4.50 16.49
C SER A 2 -17.23 4.46 14.97
N ASP A 3 -17.76 5.50 14.30
CA ASP A 3 -17.73 5.63 12.85
C ASP A 3 -16.31 5.38 12.33
N GLN A 4 -16.08 4.26 11.64
CA GLN A 4 -14.84 3.94 10.94
C GLN A 4 -15.02 4.34 9.48
N HIS A 5 -15.14 5.64 9.24
CA HIS A 5 -15.19 6.22 7.89
C HIS A 5 -14.03 7.22 7.74
N ALA A 6 -13.55 7.40 6.51
CA ALA A 6 -12.58 8.45 6.20
C ALA A 6 -13.23 9.84 6.31
N ASP A 7 -12.66 10.74 7.11
CA ASP A 7 -13.03 12.15 7.09
C ASP A 7 -12.12 12.92 6.11
N LEU A 8 -12.70 13.51 5.06
CA LEU A 8 -11.95 14.02 3.90
C LEU A 8 -12.26 15.48 3.56
N ASP A 9 -11.20 16.23 3.30
CA ASP A 9 -11.24 17.50 2.56
C ASP A 9 -10.70 17.31 1.14
N TRP A 10 -11.17 18.11 0.19
CA TRP A 10 -10.77 18.01 -1.22
C TRP A 10 -10.02 19.26 -1.66
N ARG A 11 -8.70 19.18 -1.67
CA ARG A 11 -7.84 20.26 -2.13
C ARG A 11 -7.92 20.38 -3.65
N ASP A 12 -8.09 21.60 -4.13
CA ASP A 12 -8.25 21.93 -5.56
C ASP A 12 -9.37 21.12 -6.25
N GLY A 13 -10.34 20.63 -5.46
CA GLY A 13 -11.47 19.82 -5.92
C GLY A 13 -11.14 18.38 -6.31
N ALA A 14 -9.87 17.96 -6.28
CA ALA A 14 -9.43 16.67 -6.83
C ALA A 14 -8.58 15.82 -5.87
N ILE A 15 -7.82 16.43 -4.97
CA ILE A 15 -6.93 15.68 -4.07
C ILE A 15 -7.61 15.46 -2.71
N PRO A 16 -7.86 14.21 -2.30
CA PRO A 16 -8.35 13.92 -0.97
C PRO A 16 -7.24 14.12 0.08
N VAL A 17 -7.56 14.87 1.12
CA VAL A 17 -6.75 15.11 2.31
C VAL A 17 -7.50 14.55 3.49
N SER A 18 -6.87 13.68 4.28
CA SER A 18 -7.50 13.23 5.52
C SER A 18 -7.54 14.37 6.51
N THR A 19 -8.72 14.75 7.01
CA THR A 19 -8.84 15.77 8.05
C THR A 19 -8.33 15.28 9.39
N ARG A 20 -8.38 13.96 9.62
CA ARG A 20 -7.87 13.30 10.82
C ARG A 20 -6.35 13.34 10.90
N PHE A 21 -5.67 13.10 9.79
CA PHE A 21 -4.21 13.02 9.73
C PHE A 21 -3.55 14.28 9.15
N ASP A 22 -4.34 15.20 8.57
CA ASP A 22 -3.90 16.43 7.92
C ASP A 22 -2.74 16.17 6.94
N ASP A 23 -2.97 15.22 6.04
CA ASP A 23 -2.00 14.69 5.08
C ASP A 23 -2.75 14.15 3.84
N PRO A 24 -2.27 14.38 2.59
CA PRO A 24 -2.94 13.90 1.39
C PRO A 24 -2.73 12.39 1.17
N TYR A 25 -3.70 11.72 0.54
CA TYR A 25 -3.62 10.28 0.25
C TYR A 25 -2.62 9.93 -0.86
N PHE A 26 -2.27 10.89 -1.72
CA PHE A 26 -1.24 10.74 -2.73
C PHE A 26 -0.62 12.09 -3.08
N SER A 27 0.53 12.02 -3.74
CA SER A 27 1.29 13.19 -4.17
C SER A 27 0.53 14.03 -5.21
N LEU A 28 0.61 15.35 -5.05
CA LEU A 28 -0.12 16.35 -5.84
C LEU A 28 0.31 16.41 -7.31
N ASP A 29 1.58 16.10 -7.61
CA ASP A 29 2.17 16.36 -8.92
C ASP A 29 2.07 15.14 -9.87
N ASN A 30 2.21 13.91 -9.35
CA ASN A 30 2.15 12.67 -10.16
C ASN A 30 2.00 11.38 -9.32
N GLY A 31 0.87 11.21 -8.62
CA GLY A 31 0.63 10.10 -7.69
C GLY A 31 0.91 8.70 -8.27
N LEU A 32 0.47 8.41 -9.49
CA LEU A 32 0.68 7.09 -10.11
C LEU A 32 2.16 6.82 -10.45
N ALA A 33 2.89 7.82 -10.94
CA ALA A 33 4.33 7.67 -11.18
C ALA A 33 5.12 7.51 -9.85
N GLU A 34 4.69 8.20 -8.79
CA GLU A 34 5.27 8.02 -7.47
C GLU A 34 5.00 6.61 -6.92
N THR A 35 3.77 6.09 -7.06
CA THR A 35 3.44 4.71 -6.68
C THR A 35 4.31 3.70 -7.42
N ARG A 36 4.50 3.87 -8.75
CA ARG A 36 5.41 3.01 -9.53
C ARG A 36 6.84 3.06 -8.99
N HIS A 37 7.39 4.26 -8.80
CA HIS A 37 8.76 4.45 -8.30
C HIS A 37 8.97 3.89 -6.88
N VAL A 38 8.04 4.18 -5.97
CA VAL A 38 8.20 3.84 -4.56
C VAL A 38 7.91 2.36 -4.32
N PHE A 39 6.77 1.87 -4.80
CA PHE A 39 6.26 0.57 -4.39
C PHE A 39 6.61 -0.54 -5.37
N LEU A 40 6.51 -0.31 -6.68
CA LEU A 40 6.89 -1.32 -7.66
C LEU A 40 8.41 -1.39 -7.80
N ASP A 41 9.06 -0.31 -8.23
CA ASP A 41 10.51 -0.28 -8.45
C ASP A 41 11.27 -0.52 -7.12
N GLY A 42 10.77 0.03 -6.01
CA GLY A 42 11.36 -0.20 -4.68
C GLY A 42 11.30 -1.65 -4.20
N ASN A 43 10.40 -2.47 -4.75
CA ASN A 43 10.33 -3.92 -4.49
C ASN A 43 10.88 -4.77 -5.64
N ASP A 44 11.49 -4.15 -6.66
CA ASP A 44 11.98 -4.79 -7.89
C ASP A 44 10.87 -5.53 -8.67
N LEU A 45 9.74 -4.85 -8.84
CA LEU A 45 8.58 -5.31 -9.62
C LEU A 45 8.54 -4.56 -10.95
N PRO A 46 8.24 -5.23 -12.08
CA PRO A 46 7.70 -6.59 -12.18
C PRO A 46 8.75 -7.72 -12.20
N ASN A 47 10.05 -7.42 -12.10
CA ASN A 47 11.13 -8.41 -12.29
C ASN A 47 11.02 -9.65 -11.39
N ARG A 48 10.45 -9.49 -10.19
CA ARG A 48 10.25 -10.59 -9.22
C ARG A 48 8.90 -11.28 -9.31
N PHE A 49 7.99 -10.85 -10.18
CA PHE A 49 6.71 -11.50 -10.33
C PHE A 49 6.88 -12.96 -10.75
N ALA A 50 6.14 -13.84 -10.09
CA ALA A 50 6.12 -15.28 -10.29
C ALA A 50 4.79 -15.85 -9.82
N PRO A 51 4.33 -17.02 -10.31
CA PRO A 51 3.05 -17.58 -9.88
C PRO A 51 2.92 -17.68 -8.35
N GLY A 52 1.81 -17.15 -7.82
CA GLY A 52 1.55 -17.11 -6.37
C GLY A 52 2.26 -15.98 -5.61
N PHE A 53 2.78 -14.96 -6.32
CA PHE A 53 3.35 -13.76 -5.71
C PHE A 53 2.31 -13.09 -4.80
N HIS A 54 2.75 -12.68 -3.61
CA HIS A 54 1.90 -12.02 -2.62
C HIS A 54 2.48 -10.66 -2.23
N ILE A 55 1.70 -9.61 -2.49
CA ILE A 55 1.94 -8.26 -2.00
C ILE A 55 1.07 -8.03 -0.76
N ALA A 56 1.68 -7.53 0.31
CA ALA A 56 0.96 -7.02 1.46
C ALA A 56 1.16 -5.51 1.61
N GLU A 57 0.17 -4.80 2.14
CA GLU A 57 0.14 -3.35 2.23
C GLU A 57 -0.35 -2.88 3.59
N LEU A 58 0.23 -1.81 4.12
CA LEU A 58 -0.36 -1.04 5.21
C LEU A 58 -1.00 0.22 4.64
N GLY A 59 -2.28 0.47 4.95
CA GLY A 59 -3.02 1.64 4.48
C GLY A 59 -3.49 1.51 3.04
N PHE A 60 -4.72 1.03 2.83
CA PHE A 60 -5.30 0.87 1.50
C PHE A 60 -5.63 2.21 0.82
N GLY A 61 -6.15 3.15 1.59
CA GLY A 61 -6.54 4.48 1.17
C GLY A 61 -7.45 4.46 -0.06
N THR A 62 -6.92 4.94 -1.18
CA THR A 62 -7.68 5.06 -2.44
C THR A 62 -7.65 3.79 -3.30
N GLY A 63 -6.82 2.79 -2.94
CA GLY A 63 -6.57 1.60 -3.76
C GLY A 63 -5.62 1.84 -4.94
N LEU A 64 -4.95 3.00 -5.01
CA LEU A 64 -4.02 3.34 -6.09
C LEU A 64 -2.86 2.32 -6.23
N ASN A 65 -2.32 1.84 -5.11
CA ASN A 65 -1.23 0.87 -5.12
C ASN A 65 -1.68 -0.50 -5.65
N LEU A 66 -2.86 -0.98 -5.23
CA LEU A 66 -3.49 -2.19 -5.78
C LEU A 66 -3.68 -2.07 -7.28
N LEU A 67 -4.27 -0.96 -7.76
CA LEU A 67 -4.46 -0.73 -9.20
C LEU A 67 -3.15 -0.77 -9.96
N THR A 68 -2.13 -0.09 -9.44
CA THR A 68 -0.81 -0.02 -10.08
C THR A 68 -0.14 -1.39 -10.16
N ALA A 69 -0.20 -2.15 -9.06
CA ALA A 69 0.33 -3.51 -9.01
C ALA A 69 -0.43 -4.46 -9.92
N TRP A 70 -1.76 -4.36 -9.96
CA TRP A 70 -2.62 -5.19 -10.82
C TRP A 70 -2.35 -4.93 -12.31
N MET A 71 -2.27 -3.67 -12.73
CA MET A 71 -1.90 -3.33 -14.11
C MET A 71 -0.51 -3.87 -14.49
N ALA A 72 0.46 -3.77 -13.57
CA ALA A 72 1.81 -4.32 -13.81
C ALA A 72 1.82 -5.86 -13.85
N TRP A 73 0.96 -6.50 -13.05
CA TRP A 73 0.81 -7.95 -13.04
C TRP A 73 0.27 -8.46 -14.38
N ASP A 74 -0.83 -7.89 -14.86
CA ASP A 74 -1.41 -8.26 -16.15
C ASP A 74 -0.41 -8.03 -17.30
N ALA A 75 0.31 -6.90 -17.26
CA ALA A 75 1.36 -6.60 -18.25
C ALA A 75 2.55 -7.58 -18.22
N SER A 76 2.78 -8.25 -17.09
CA SER A 76 3.85 -9.25 -16.96
C SER A 76 3.53 -10.60 -17.60
N GLY A 77 2.26 -10.84 -17.96
CA GLY A 77 1.80 -12.08 -18.59
C GLY A 77 1.68 -13.28 -17.65
N GLN A 78 1.68 -13.05 -16.33
CA GLN A 78 1.41 -14.10 -15.35
C GLN A 78 -0.05 -14.54 -15.42
N GLU A 79 -0.30 -15.85 -15.42
CA GLU A 79 -1.66 -16.41 -15.54
C GLU A 79 -2.32 -16.70 -14.19
N ALA A 80 -1.53 -16.96 -13.14
CA ALA A 80 -2.05 -17.12 -11.80
C ALA A 80 -2.51 -15.75 -11.25
N PRO A 81 -3.59 -15.68 -10.44
CA PRO A 81 -3.97 -14.43 -9.79
C PRO A 81 -2.86 -13.91 -8.87
N LEU A 82 -2.58 -12.61 -8.93
CA LEU A 82 -1.77 -11.92 -7.92
C LEU A 82 -2.50 -12.00 -6.57
N ARG A 83 -1.77 -12.26 -5.48
CA ARG A 83 -2.32 -12.10 -4.13
C ARG A 83 -2.02 -10.71 -3.62
N PHE A 84 -3.03 -10.02 -3.11
CA PHE A 84 -2.89 -8.69 -2.52
C PHE A 84 -3.65 -8.59 -1.21
N THR A 85 -2.96 -8.30 -0.11
CA THR A 85 -3.60 -8.10 1.20
C THR A 85 -3.31 -6.70 1.72
N SER A 86 -4.35 -5.92 2.01
CA SER A 86 -4.20 -4.58 2.60
C SER A 86 -4.94 -4.44 3.92
N PHE A 87 -4.55 -3.45 4.71
CA PHE A 87 -5.17 -3.12 5.99
C PHE A 87 -5.65 -1.67 5.97
N GLU A 88 -6.93 -1.44 6.31
CA GLU A 88 -7.54 -0.11 6.28
C GLU A 88 -8.40 0.14 7.51
N ALA A 89 -8.05 1.16 8.28
CA ALA A 89 -8.76 1.52 9.51
C ALA A 89 -9.95 2.45 9.25
N PHE A 90 -9.89 3.26 8.20
CA PHE A 90 -10.87 4.30 7.87
C PHE A 90 -11.19 4.23 6.37
N PRO A 91 -11.94 3.21 5.92
CA PRO A 91 -12.28 3.06 4.52
C PRO A 91 -13.04 4.28 3.98
N MET A 92 -12.68 4.71 2.78
CA MET A 92 -13.42 5.70 2.02
C MET A 92 -14.68 5.07 1.42
N SER A 93 -15.72 5.86 1.16
CA SER A 93 -16.84 5.41 0.35
C SER A 93 -16.40 5.14 -1.11
N ALA A 94 -17.18 4.32 -1.84
CA ALA A 94 -16.90 4.05 -3.25
C ALA A 94 -16.96 5.31 -4.13
N ASP A 95 -17.81 6.29 -3.78
CA ASP A 95 -17.91 7.56 -4.52
C ASP A 95 -16.67 8.44 -4.30
N GLU A 96 -16.14 8.47 -3.08
CA GLU A 96 -14.89 9.18 -2.78
C GLU A 96 -13.69 8.50 -3.43
N MET A 97 -13.63 7.16 -3.40
CA MET A 97 -12.62 6.39 -4.13
C MET A 97 -12.66 6.71 -5.63
N ALA A 98 -13.85 6.65 -6.24
CA ALA A 98 -14.02 6.95 -7.67
C ALA A 98 -13.54 8.37 -8.01
N ARG A 99 -13.89 9.36 -7.17
CA ARG A 99 -13.45 10.74 -7.33
C ARG A 99 -11.94 10.89 -7.21
N ALA A 100 -11.32 10.23 -6.23
CA ALA A 100 -9.88 10.28 -6.01
C ALA A 100 -9.12 9.69 -7.21
N LEU A 101 -9.56 8.53 -7.70
CA LEU A 101 -8.93 7.82 -8.81
C LEU A 101 -9.20 8.47 -10.18
N ALA A 102 -10.21 9.34 -10.30
CA ALA A 102 -10.45 10.10 -11.53
C ALA A 102 -9.28 11.01 -11.93
N ALA A 103 -8.37 11.34 -10.99
CA ALA A 103 -7.15 12.08 -11.27
C ALA A 103 -6.16 11.34 -12.20
N PHE A 104 -6.36 10.04 -12.42
CA PHE A 104 -5.40 9.19 -13.13
C PHE A 104 -6.10 8.38 -14.25
N PRO A 105 -6.42 9.00 -15.39
CA PRO A 105 -7.22 8.36 -16.44
C PRO A 105 -6.61 7.09 -17.04
N GLU A 106 -5.29 6.89 -16.88
CA GLU A 106 -4.57 5.72 -17.39
C GLU A 106 -4.96 4.38 -16.74
N GLN A 107 -5.72 4.37 -15.63
CA GLN A 107 -6.19 3.11 -15.03
C GLN A 107 -7.41 2.51 -15.74
N GLY A 108 -8.14 3.29 -16.55
CA GLY A 108 -9.25 2.80 -17.37
C GLY A 108 -10.20 1.84 -16.66
N GLU A 109 -10.41 0.67 -17.24
CA GLU A 109 -11.33 -0.37 -16.76
C GLU A 109 -10.96 -0.93 -15.37
N TYR A 110 -9.67 -0.96 -15.01
CA TYR A 110 -9.23 -1.45 -13.70
C TYR A 110 -9.83 -0.64 -12.56
N ARG A 111 -9.87 0.69 -12.72
CA ARG A 111 -10.51 1.60 -11.77
C ARG A 111 -11.99 1.27 -11.62
N ASP A 112 -12.71 1.13 -12.74
CA ASP A 112 -14.16 0.93 -12.73
C ASP A 112 -14.53 -0.40 -12.08
N ARG A 113 -13.76 -1.45 -12.33
CA ARG A 113 -13.90 -2.75 -11.68
C ARG A 113 -13.61 -2.67 -10.18
N LEU A 114 -12.52 -2.01 -9.78
CA LEU A 114 -12.19 -1.84 -8.36
C LEU A 114 -13.28 -1.06 -7.62
N VAL A 115 -13.72 0.08 -8.17
CA VAL A 115 -14.76 0.92 -7.56
C VAL A 115 -16.09 0.16 -7.43
N THR A 116 -16.44 -0.66 -8.44
CA THR A 116 -17.64 -1.48 -8.41
C THR A 116 -17.55 -2.54 -7.32
N ALA A 117 -16.45 -3.31 -7.28
CA ALA A 117 -16.23 -4.31 -6.24
C ALA A 117 -16.21 -3.69 -4.83
N TRP A 118 -15.56 -2.53 -4.66
CA TRP A 118 -15.53 -1.81 -3.38
C TRP A 118 -16.91 -1.33 -2.92
N ARG A 119 -17.78 -0.96 -3.85
CA ARG A 119 -19.16 -0.56 -3.55
C ARG A 119 -19.99 -1.74 -3.04
N GLU A 120 -19.75 -2.93 -3.57
CA GLU A 120 -20.44 -4.15 -3.18
C GLU A 120 -19.91 -4.72 -1.87
N ASP A 121 -18.58 -4.77 -1.73
CA ASP A 121 -17.88 -5.31 -0.57
C ASP A 121 -16.50 -4.65 -0.41
N GLN A 122 -16.35 -3.86 0.66
CA GLN A 122 -15.09 -3.19 1.00
C GLN A 122 -13.96 -4.16 1.40
N THR A 123 -14.22 -5.47 1.52
CA THR A 123 -13.16 -6.47 1.72
C THR A 123 -12.53 -6.95 0.40
N LEU A 124 -13.10 -6.58 -0.76
CA LEU A 124 -12.64 -6.91 -2.11
C LEU A 124 -12.54 -8.40 -2.45
N ARG A 125 -13.14 -9.28 -1.65
CA ARG A 125 -13.13 -10.74 -1.89
C ARG A 125 -13.83 -11.16 -3.18
N SER A 126 -14.66 -10.29 -3.74
CA SER A 126 -15.39 -10.50 -5.00
C SER A 126 -14.66 -9.96 -6.23
N LEU A 127 -13.48 -9.34 -6.09
CA LEU A 127 -12.79 -8.74 -7.23
C LEU A 127 -12.19 -9.82 -8.13
N ASP A 128 -12.70 -9.92 -9.37
CA ASP A 128 -12.25 -10.94 -10.33
C ASP A 128 -10.81 -10.71 -10.83
N ASN A 129 -10.14 -11.80 -11.23
CA ASN A 129 -8.78 -11.89 -11.81
C ASN A 129 -7.61 -11.58 -10.86
N ILE A 130 -7.89 -11.18 -9.63
CA ILE A 130 -6.89 -10.95 -8.59
C ILE A 130 -7.41 -11.53 -7.26
N ASP A 131 -6.52 -12.09 -6.44
CA ASP A 131 -6.86 -12.56 -5.10
C ASP A 131 -6.61 -11.41 -4.12
N ALA A 132 -7.52 -10.43 -4.14
CA ALA A 132 -7.43 -9.22 -3.32
C ALA A 132 -8.25 -9.36 -2.03
N GLN A 133 -7.67 -8.92 -0.91
CA GLN A 133 -8.35 -8.83 0.37
C GLN A 133 -7.97 -7.55 1.09
N VAL A 134 -8.97 -6.76 1.49
CA VAL A 134 -8.79 -5.66 2.43
C VAL A 134 -9.36 -6.05 3.78
N ILE A 135 -8.51 -5.96 4.80
CA ILE A 135 -8.84 -6.21 6.19
C ILE A 135 -9.20 -4.88 6.83
N ILE A 136 -10.49 -4.72 7.14
CA ILE A 136 -11.00 -3.51 7.77
C ILE A 136 -10.68 -3.53 9.26
N GLY A 137 -9.94 -2.52 9.72
CA GLY A 137 -9.48 -2.36 11.09
C GLY A 137 -8.05 -1.83 11.16
N ASP A 138 -7.64 -1.48 12.37
CA ASP A 138 -6.27 -1.04 12.62
C ASP A 138 -5.28 -2.19 12.37
N ALA A 139 -4.26 -1.95 11.56
CA ALA A 139 -3.21 -2.93 11.26
C ALA A 139 -2.51 -3.45 12.53
N ARG A 140 -2.41 -2.63 13.57
CA ARG A 140 -1.80 -3.00 14.86
C ARG A 140 -2.58 -4.11 15.56
N ASP A 141 -3.89 -4.14 15.38
CA ASP A 141 -4.78 -5.12 16.00
C ASP A 141 -5.01 -6.33 15.08
N THR A 142 -4.98 -6.13 13.77
CA THR A 142 -5.46 -7.11 12.78
C THR A 142 -4.35 -7.90 12.09
N LEU A 143 -3.15 -7.34 11.88
CA LEU A 143 -2.07 -8.01 11.15
C LEU A 143 -1.61 -9.29 11.86
N ALA A 144 -1.43 -9.24 13.18
CA ALA A 144 -0.96 -10.40 13.96
C ALA A 144 -1.91 -11.60 13.95
N GLN A 145 -3.17 -11.40 13.51
CA GLN A 145 -4.18 -12.46 13.43
C GLN A 145 -4.17 -13.18 12.08
N GLN A 146 -3.39 -12.69 11.11
CA GLN A 146 -3.34 -13.26 9.77
C GLN A 146 -2.31 -14.40 9.70
N ASP A 147 -2.54 -15.33 8.77
CA ASP A 147 -1.63 -16.44 8.50
C ASP A 147 -1.18 -16.40 7.04
N PHE A 148 -0.19 -15.55 6.76
CA PHE A 148 0.44 -15.45 5.45
C PHE A 148 1.91 -15.03 5.56
N GLN A 149 2.64 -15.22 4.46
CA GLN A 149 3.94 -14.57 4.26
C GLN A 149 3.97 -13.92 2.87
N ALA A 150 4.21 -12.62 2.82
CA ALA A 150 4.27 -11.84 1.61
C ALA A 150 5.67 -11.87 0.98
N ASP A 151 5.72 -11.75 -0.34
CA ASP A 151 6.95 -11.59 -1.14
C ASP A 151 7.42 -10.13 -1.16
N ALA A 152 6.49 -9.19 -1.07
CA ALA A 152 6.74 -7.75 -1.06
C ALA A 152 5.75 -7.02 -0.14
N TRP A 153 6.24 -5.98 0.53
CA TRP A 153 5.44 -5.07 1.35
C TRP A 153 5.42 -3.66 0.78
N PHE A 154 4.21 -3.10 0.66
CA PHE A 154 3.97 -1.69 0.44
C PHE A 154 3.67 -1.05 1.80
N LEU A 155 4.68 -0.47 2.43
CA LEU A 155 4.49 0.22 3.70
C LEU A 155 4.06 1.65 3.39
N ASP A 156 2.76 1.78 3.15
CA ASP A 156 2.10 3.04 2.84
C ASP A 156 1.27 3.53 4.05
N GLY A 157 0.62 4.67 3.87
CA GLY A 157 -0.16 5.36 4.90
C GLY A 157 0.42 6.72 5.22
N PHE A 158 -0.25 7.46 6.09
CA PHE A 158 0.12 8.85 6.38
C PHE A 158 1.50 8.99 7.01
N SER A 159 2.10 10.16 6.81
CA SER A 159 3.50 10.42 7.14
C SER A 159 3.81 10.09 8.60
N PRO A 160 5.02 9.62 8.92
CA PRO A 160 5.33 9.17 10.28
C PRO A 160 5.20 10.26 11.36
N ALA A 161 5.20 11.54 10.98
CA ALA A 161 4.93 12.65 11.89
C ALA A 161 3.43 12.82 12.21
N LYS A 162 2.55 12.40 11.28
CA LYS A 162 1.10 12.53 11.36
C LYS A 162 0.41 11.27 11.87
N ASN A 163 0.92 10.09 11.51
CA ASN A 163 0.42 8.81 11.96
C ASN A 163 1.56 7.92 12.50
N PRO A 164 2.22 8.30 13.61
CA PRO A 164 3.39 7.58 14.13
C PRO A 164 3.10 6.13 14.51
N GLU A 165 1.85 5.81 14.85
CA GLU A 165 1.40 4.49 15.29
C GLU A 165 1.53 3.44 14.18
N LEU A 166 1.28 3.80 12.92
CA LEU A 166 1.46 2.90 11.78
C LEU A 166 2.93 2.52 11.53
N TRP A 167 3.87 3.22 12.17
CA TRP A 167 5.31 3.03 12.00
C TRP A 167 6.01 2.59 13.29
N ASP A 168 5.24 2.15 14.29
CA ASP A 168 5.79 1.71 15.56
C ASP A 168 6.58 0.40 15.43
N ALA A 169 7.42 0.12 16.42
CA ALA A 169 8.33 -1.03 16.39
C ALA A 169 7.60 -2.39 16.42
N ASN A 170 6.45 -2.47 17.09
CA ASN A 170 5.68 -3.72 17.18
C ASN A 170 5.07 -4.07 15.82
N LEU A 171 4.51 -3.07 15.13
CA LEU A 171 3.95 -3.28 13.80
C LEU A 171 5.05 -3.62 12.77
N MET A 172 6.21 -2.97 12.82
CA MET A 172 7.34 -3.34 11.94
C MET A 172 7.85 -4.77 12.20
N THR A 173 7.80 -5.23 13.46
CA THR A 173 8.10 -6.62 13.82
C THR A 173 7.08 -7.58 13.20
N GLN A 174 5.80 -7.23 13.22
CA GLN A 174 4.75 -8.02 12.56
C GLN A 174 4.91 -8.04 11.04
N VAL A 175 5.28 -6.92 10.42
CA VAL A 175 5.64 -6.87 8.99
C VAL A 175 6.77 -7.87 8.69
N ALA A 176 7.84 -7.87 9.47
CA ALA A 176 8.95 -8.81 9.29
C ALA A 176 8.52 -10.27 9.48
N HIS A 177 7.67 -10.56 10.46
CA HIS A 177 7.10 -11.90 10.69
C HIS A 177 6.33 -12.39 9.45
N HIS A 178 5.52 -11.53 8.85
CA HIS A 178 4.70 -11.79 7.67
C HIS A 178 5.44 -11.56 6.35
N THR A 179 6.78 -11.52 6.35
CA THR A 179 7.58 -11.42 5.13
C THR A 179 8.33 -12.73 4.91
N LYS A 180 8.28 -13.29 3.70
CA LYS A 180 9.09 -14.46 3.34
C LYS A 180 10.57 -14.15 3.46
N PRO A 181 11.44 -15.13 3.76
CA PRO A 181 12.87 -14.93 3.61
C PRO A 181 13.23 -14.49 2.18
N GLY A 182 14.10 -13.49 2.05
CA GLY A 182 14.39 -12.85 0.77
C GLY A 182 13.31 -11.90 0.24
N GLY A 183 12.18 -11.77 0.94
CA GLY A 183 11.11 -10.81 0.64
C GLY A 183 11.54 -9.36 0.91
N THR A 184 10.77 -8.41 0.40
CA THR A 184 11.13 -6.98 0.43
C THR A 184 10.04 -6.12 1.06
N ALA A 185 10.40 -4.91 1.45
CA ALA A 185 9.48 -3.85 1.79
C ALA A 185 9.96 -2.51 1.20
N ALA A 186 9.04 -1.67 0.76
CA ALA A 186 9.35 -0.32 0.31
C ALA A 186 8.39 0.71 0.91
N THR A 187 8.89 1.92 1.13
CA THR A 187 8.10 3.05 1.62
C THR A 187 8.66 4.39 1.15
N TYR A 188 7.77 5.36 0.91
CA TYR A 188 8.16 6.70 0.50
C TYR A 188 8.95 7.44 1.60
N THR A 189 8.80 7.06 2.87
CA THR A 189 9.43 7.78 3.98
C THR A 189 10.90 7.40 4.15
N ALA A 190 11.71 8.41 4.51
CA ALA A 190 13.09 8.24 4.95
C ALA A 190 13.27 8.71 6.41
N ALA A 191 12.21 8.64 7.22
CA ALA A 191 12.30 8.97 8.64
C ALA A 191 13.27 8.01 9.37
N GLY A 192 14.11 8.58 10.24
CA GLY A 192 15.17 7.82 10.90
C GLY A 192 14.66 6.72 11.83
N PHE A 193 13.54 6.95 12.52
CA PHE A 193 12.98 5.95 13.43
C PHE A 193 12.32 4.78 12.68
N VAL A 194 11.66 5.04 11.55
CA VAL A 194 11.08 3.98 10.69
C VAL A 194 12.17 3.02 10.21
N ARG A 195 13.29 3.55 9.72
CA ARG A 195 14.42 2.72 9.29
C ARG A 195 15.02 1.91 10.43
N ARG A 196 15.15 2.49 11.63
CA ARG A 196 15.62 1.76 12.81
C ARG A 196 14.66 0.63 13.18
N ASN A 197 13.36 0.92 13.27
CA ASN A 197 12.34 -0.09 13.58
C ASN A 197 12.34 -1.24 12.55
N LEU A 198 12.50 -0.96 11.25
CA LEU A 198 12.65 -1.99 10.22
C LEU A 198 13.95 -2.80 10.39
N THR A 199 15.06 -2.14 10.74
CA THR A 199 16.34 -2.81 11.00
C THR A 199 16.23 -3.73 12.20
N ASP A 200 15.66 -3.22 13.31
CA ASP A 200 15.46 -3.96 14.56
C ASP A 200 14.49 -5.14 14.37
N ALA A 201 13.54 -5.03 13.45
CA ALA A 201 12.65 -6.12 13.03
C ALA A 201 13.34 -7.20 12.17
N GLY A 202 14.59 -6.99 11.75
CA GLY A 202 15.40 -7.97 11.02
C GLY A 202 15.47 -7.76 9.51
N PHE A 203 15.19 -6.56 9.01
CA PHE A 203 15.44 -6.22 7.61
C PHE A 203 16.82 -5.59 7.39
N ASP A 204 17.42 -5.88 6.23
CA ASP A 204 18.50 -5.08 5.67
C ASP A 204 17.93 -3.82 5.02
N VAL A 205 18.11 -2.67 5.65
CA VAL A 205 17.48 -1.39 5.24
C VAL A 205 18.44 -0.51 4.44
N THR A 206 18.01 -0.09 3.25
CA THR A 206 18.77 0.83 2.39
C THR A 206 17.97 2.10 2.11
N ARG A 207 18.67 3.24 2.14
CA ARG A 207 18.12 4.53 1.72
C ARG A 207 18.49 4.79 0.27
N ILE A 208 17.49 4.99 -0.58
CA ILE A 208 17.66 5.24 -2.02
C ILE A 208 17.04 6.61 -2.40
N PRO A 209 17.30 7.15 -3.61
CA PRO A 209 16.65 8.37 -4.09
C PRO A 209 15.13 8.25 -4.09
N GLY A 210 14.45 9.29 -3.57
CA GLY A 210 12.99 9.37 -3.60
C GLY A 210 12.46 9.86 -4.94
N PHE A 211 11.14 9.84 -5.10
CA PHE A 211 10.48 10.33 -6.32
C PHE A 211 10.43 11.87 -6.38
N GLY A 212 10.60 12.43 -7.58
CA GLY A 212 10.48 13.86 -7.83
C GLY A 212 11.39 14.71 -6.94
N ARG A 213 10.79 15.54 -6.09
CA ARG A 213 11.53 16.45 -5.18
C ARG A 213 11.95 15.78 -3.86
N LYS A 214 11.44 14.57 -3.56
CA LYS A 214 11.77 13.85 -2.32
C LYS A 214 13.21 13.33 -2.43
N ARG A 215 14.07 13.76 -1.51
CA ARG A 215 15.51 13.40 -1.54
C ARG A 215 15.75 11.90 -1.40
N HIS A 216 14.99 11.25 -0.53
CA HIS A 216 15.21 9.85 -0.19
C HIS A 216 13.89 9.14 0.11
N MET A 217 13.89 7.84 -0.13
CA MET A 217 12.90 6.86 0.33
C MET A 217 13.63 5.67 0.96
N THR A 218 12.88 4.68 1.46
CA THR A 218 13.45 3.49 2.10
C THR A 218 13.02 2.22 1.37
N ILE A 219 14.00 1.35 1.11
CA ILE A 219 13.77 -0.04 0.73
C ILE A 219 14.38 -0.94 1.79
N ALA A 220 13.83 -2.14 1.94
CA ALA A 220 14.25 -3.11 2.93
C ALA A 220 14.14 -4.52 2.34
N ARG A 221 15.05 -5.41 2.74
CA ARG A 221 15.02 -6.82 2.33
C ARG A 221 15.20 -7.71 3.55
N LYS A 222 14.34 -8.70 3.70
CA LYS A 222 14.49 -9.72 4.75
C LYS A 222 15.61 -10.66 4.30
N PRO A 223 16.66 -10.89 5.12
CA PRO A 223 17.72 -11.83 4.78
C PRO A 223 17.15 -13.21 4.42
N ALA A 224 17.76 -13.85 3.42
CA ALA A 224 17.51 -15.27 3.18
C ALA A 224 18.33 -16.11 4.18
N PRO A 225 17.81 -17.26 4.66
CA PRO A 225 18.57 -18.19 5.48
C PRO A 225 19.76 -18.81 4.74
#